data_AF-A0A160N1J3-F1
#
_entry.id   AF-A0A160N1J3-F1
#
_cell.length_a   1.000
_cell.length_b   1.000
_cell.length_c   1.000
_cell.angle_alpha   90.00
_cell.angle_beta   90.00
_cell.angle_gamma   90.00
#
_symmetry.space_group_name_H-M   'P 1'
#
loop_
_entity.id
_entity.type
_entity.pdbx_description
1 polymer ?
#
loop_
_entity_poly.entity_id
_entity_poly.type
_entity_poly.pdbx_seq_one_letter_code
_entity_poly.pdbx_strand_id
1 'polypeptide(L)'
;MAADRGYGDRDDGGWRDGDDRDRWHHRDDDDRGGWRPGRDWDRDIRLQCDSNGRHYQMCRVDTGRHGRARLVRQLSSSRCTEGYSWGYNRAGVWVDHGCRGQFVVERRW
;
A
#
# COMPACT_ATOMS: atom_id res chain seq x y z
N MET A 1 74.27 -38.41 5.10
CA MET A 1 73.23 -39.42 4.79
C MET A 1 71.92 -38.70 4.92
N ALA A 2 71.29 -38.34 3.81
CA ALA A 2 70.09 -37.51 3.81
C ALA A 2 68.98 -38.20 3.04
N ALA A 3 67.79 -38.05 3.63
CA ALA A 3 66.45 -38.18 3.06
C ALA A 3 65.88 -39.60 2.88
N ASP A 4 65.12 -40.01 3.90
CA ASP A 4 63.90 -40.82 3.71
C ASP A 4 62.95 -40.10 2.76
N ARG A 5 62.50 -40.85 1.74
CA ARG A 5 61.54 -40.42 0.73
C ARG A 5 60.13 -40.71 1.22
N GLY A 6 59.38 -39.67 1.59
CA GLY A 6 57.92 -39.73 1.64
C GLY A 6 57.34 -39.37 0.29
N TYR A 7 56.47 -40.23 -0.26
CA TYR A 7 55.53 -39.85 -1.32
C TYR A 7 54.11 -39.97 -0.74
N GLY A 8 53.53 -38.82 -0.41
CA GLY A 8 52.13 -38.67 -0.04
C GLY A 8 51.35 -38.04 -1.19
N ASP A 9 50.35 -38.81 -1.65
CA ASP A 9 48.96 -38.42 -1.89
C ASP A 9 48.65 -37.26 -2.87
N ARG A 10 48.04 -37.67 -3.98
CA ARG A 10 47.31 -36.84 -4.94
C ARG A 10 45.92 -36.55 -4.38
N ASP A 11 45.62 -35.27 -4.16
CA ASP A 11 44.25 -34.78 -4.08
C ASP A 11 44.12 -33.52 -4.95
N ASP A 12 43.71 -33.73 -6.18
CA ASP A 12 43.31 -32.74 -7.17
C ASP A 12 41.81 -32.44 -7.04
N GLY A 13 41.49 -31.33 -6.36
CA GLY A 13 40.13 -30.83 -6.19
C GLY A 13 40.14 -29.31 -5.98
N GLY A 14 40.34 -28.58 -7.07
CA GLY A 14 40.47 -27.12 -7.06
C GLY A 14 39.16 -26.38 -6.75
N TRP A 15 39.25 -25.43 -5.82
CA TRP A 15 38.33 -24.29 -5.70
C TRP A 15 39.16 -23.02 -5.66
N ARG A 16 38.94 -22.18 -6.65
CA ARG A 16 39.64 -20.91 -6.90
C ARG A 16 38.95 -19.77 -6.15
N ASP A 17 39.77 -19.07 -5.37
CA ASP A 17 39.89 -17.61 -5.22
C ASP A 17 38.65 -16.80 -4.79
N GLY A 18 38.77 -16.06 -3.68
CA GLY A 18 38.01 -14.82 -3.50
C GLY A 18 37.72 -14.36 -2.07
N ASP A 19 38.77 -13.94 -1.37
CA ASP A 19 38.89 -12.85 -0.39
C ASP A 19 37.80 -12.53 0.67
N ASP A 20 38.32 -12.48 1.88
CA ASP A 20 37.78 -12.04 3.17
C ASP A 20 37.27 -10.58 3.26
N ARG A 21 36.51 -10.36 4.36
CA ARG A 21 36.33 -9.11 5.17
C ARG A 21 35.05 -8.32 4.89
N ASP A 22 34.02 -8.52 5.72
CA ASP A 22 33.57 -7.49 6.68
C ASP A 22 32.50 -7.98 7.66
N ARG A 23 32.68 -7.53 8.90
CA ARG A 23 32.13 -8.06 10.15
C ARG A 23 31.35 -6.91 10.81
N TRP A 24 30.03 -7.11 11.00
CA TRP A 24 29.06 -6.27 11.75
C TRP A 24 28.58 -4.97 11.12
N HIS A 25 27.28 -4.85 10.77
CA HIS A 25 26.42 -3.65 10.91
C HIS A 25 24.94 -3.97 10.53
N HIS A 26 24.03 -3.99 11.53
CA HIS A 26 22.58 -3.64 11.53
C HIS A 26 21.58 -4.44 10.65
N ARG A 27 20.65 -5.22 11.24
CA ARG A 27 19.26 -4.84 11.61
C ARG A 27 18.49 -4.12 10.50
N ASP A 28 17.55 -4.85 9.90
CA ASP A 28 16.29 -4.39 9.26
C ASP A 28 16.46 -3.43 8.05
N ASP A 29 15.44 -3.33 7.18
CA ASP A 29 15.36 -2.45 5.98
C ASP A 29 16.08 -3.01 4.71
N ASP A 30 15.46 -3.34 3.57
CA ASP A 30 14.48 -2.59 2.77
C ASP A 30 13.69 -3.51 1.80
N ASP A 31 12.36 -3.55 1.93
CA ASP A 31 11.42 -3.94 0.88
C ASP A 31 11.48 -2.97 -0.32
N ARG A 32 12.51 -3.02 -1.17
CA ARG A 32 12.62 -2.18 -2.39
C ARG A 32 11.78 -2.66 -3.58
N GLY A 33 10.63 -3.26 -3.30
CA GLY A 33 9.59 -3.52 -4.29
C GLY A 33 8.82 -2.23 -4.59
N GLY A 34 9.40 -1.35 -5.41
CA GLY A 34 8.80 -0.06 -5.77
C GLY A 34 7.33 -0.21 -6.19
N TRP A 35 6.43 0.30 -5.35
CA TRP A 35 4.99 0.26 -5.60
C TRP A 35 4.66 1.07 -6.85
N ARG A 36 4.30 0.36 -7.93
CA ARG A 36 3.84 0.96 -9.19
C ARG A 36 2.32 0.79 -9.28
N PRO A 37 1.54 1.82 -8.91
CA PRO A 37 0.09 1.69 -8.98
C PRO A 37 -0.38 1.72 -10.44
N GLY A 38 -1.43 0.95 -10.73
CA GLY A 38 -2.03 0.87 -12.07
C GLY A 38 -2.53 2.23 -12.57
N ARG A 39 -2.77 2.36 -13.88
CA ARG A 39 -3.04 3.56 -14.71
C ARG A 39 -4.18 4.53 -14.26
N ASP A 40 -4.71 4.34 -13.06
CA ASP A 40 -5.85 5.04 -12.48
C ASP A 40 -5.58 5.54 -11.04
N TRP A 41 -4.31 5.72 -10.66
CA TRP A 41 -3.89 6.04 -9.28
C TRP A 41 -4.01 7.50 -8.89
N ASP A 42 -4.03 8.37 -9.89
CA ASP A 42 -4.16 9.83 -9.85
C ASP A 42 -5.55 10.31 -10.29
N ARG A 43 -6.49 9.37 -10.48
CA ARG A 43 -7.83 9.68 -11.01
C ARG A 43 -8.84 9.99 -9.92
N ASP A 44 -9.76 10.87 -10.29
CA ASP A 44 -11.05 11.06 -9.63
C ASP A 44 -11.79 9.71 -9.54
N ILE A 45 -11.91 9.18 -8.33
CA ILE A 45 -12.65 7.95 -8.08
C ILE A 45 -14.12 8.30 -7.85
N ARG A 46 -14.98 7.92 -8.79
CA ARG A 46 -16.43 7.99 -8.60
C ARG A 46 -16.90 6.73 -7.90
N LEU A 47 -17.62 6.90 -6.80
CA LEU A 47 -18.25 5.79 -6.08
C LEU A 47 -19.68 6.15 -5.69
N GLN A 48 -20.53 5.14 -5.58
CA GLN A 48 -21.83 5.27 -4.95
C GLN A 48 -21.72 4.74 -3.52
N CYS A 49 -22.21 5.50 -2.55
CA CYS A 49 -22.24 5.10 -1.15
C CYS A 49 -23.61 5.34 -0.57
N ASP A 50 -24.16 4.30 0.06
CA ASP A 50 -25.57 4.25 0.44
C ASP A 50 -25.74 3.86 1.91
N SER A 51 -26.33 4.76 2.72
CA SER A 51 -26.75 4.45 4.10
C SER A 51 -28.07 3.68 4.07
N ASN A 52 -27.98 2.36 4.12
CA ASN A 52 -29.14 1.47 4.21
C ASN A 52 -29.64 1.41 5.66
N GLY A 53 -30.96 1.49 5.85
CA GLY A 53 -31.57 1.40 7.19
C GLY A 53 -31.22 2.55 8.15
N ARG A 54 -30.68 3.68 7.65
CA ARG A 54 -30.15 4.80 8.46
C ARG A 54 -28.97 4.39 9.34
N HIS A 55 -28.16 3.45 8.86
CA HIS A 55 -26.94 3.05 9.54
C HIS A 55 -25.73 3.69 8.89
N TYR A 56 -24.69 3.90 9.70
CA TYR A 56 -23.38 4.31 9.24
C TYR A 56 -22.82 3.28 8.25
N GLN A 57 -22.39 3.73 7.09
CA GLN A 57 -21.75 2.91 6.06
C GLN A 57 -20.47 3.61 5.59
N MET A 58 -19.40 2.83 5.40
CA MET A 58 -18.09 3.32 4.97
C MET A 58 -17.74 2.68 3.63
N CYS A 59 -17.65 3.51 2.59
CA CYS A 59 -17.11 3.11 1.31
C CYS A 59 -15.61 3.36 1.29
N ARG A 60 -14.85 2.26 1.36
CA ARG A 60 -13.40 2.28 1.42
C ARG A 60 -12.84 2.79 0.11
N VAL A 61 -12.14 3.92 0.18
CA VAL A 61 -11.47 4.54 -0.96
C VAL A 61 -10.31 5.34 -0.42
N ASP A 62 -9.14 5.15 -1.02
CA ASP A 62 -7.95 5.86 -0.60
C ASP A 62 -7.95 7.29 -1.14
N THR A 63 -8.22 8.25 -0.26
CA THR A 63 -8.24 9.68 -0.59
C THR A 63 -6.83 10.28 -0.72
N GLY A 64 -5.79 9.67 -0.15
CA GLY A 64 -4.46 10.28 -0.06
C GLY A 64 -4.36 11.41 0.96
N ARG A 65 -3.15 11.96 1.17
CA ARG A 65 -2.83 12.94 2.23
C ARG A 65 -3.55 14.29 2.06
N HIS A 66 -3.74 14.72 0.82
CA HIS A 66 -4.35 16.01 0.47
C HIS A 66 -5.66 15.81 -0.31
N GLY A 67 -6.24 14.61 -0.23
CA GLY A 67 -7.43 14.24 -0.97
C GLY A 67 -8.66 14.99 -0.52
N ARG A 68 -9.65 15.02 -1.41
CA ARG A 68 -10.98 15.57 -1.11
C ARG A 68 -12.07 14.69 -1.68
N ALA A 69 -13.22 14.65 -1.02
CA ALA A 69 -14.42 14.04 -1.55
C ALA A 69 -15.50 15.09 -1.73
N ARG A 70 -16.34 14.92 -2.76
CA ARG A 70 -17.49 15.78 -3.00
C ARG A 70 -18.70 14.95 -3.41
N LEU A 71 -19.87 15.35 -2.96
CA LEU A 71 -21.14 14.80 -3.42
C LEU A 71 -21.41 15.28 -4.85
N VAL A 72 -21.57 14.34 -5.78
CA VAL A 72 -21.87 14.62 -7.20
C VAL A 72 -23.36 14.53 -7.46
N ARG A 73 -24.04 13.54 -6.86
CA ARG A 73 -25.47 13.33 -7.05
C ARG A 73 -26.10 12.72 -5.81
N GLN A 74 -27.20 13.30 -5.33
CA GLN A 74 -28.02 12.70 -4.29
C GLN A 74 -28.98 11.66 -4.91
N LEU A 75 -29.03 10.48 -4.30
CA LEU A 75 -29.91 9.36 -4.68
C LEU A 75 -31.02 9.10 -3.64
N SER A 76 -30.83 9.55 -2.39
CA SER A 76 -31.85 9.47 -1.33
C SER A 76 -32.82 10.65 -1.34
N SER A 77 -34.01 10.44 -0.78
CA SER A 77 -34.90 11.52 -0.34
C SER A 77 -34.37 12.24 0.91
N SER A 78 -33.67 11.52 1.80
CA SER A 78 -32.93 12.12 2.92
C SER A 78 -31.85 13.06 2.42
N ARG A 79 -31.71 14.21 3.08
CA ARG A 79 -30.70 15.22 2.74
C ARG A 79 -29.29 14.68 3.00
N CYS A 80 -28.40 14.89 2.04
CA CYS A 80 -26.98 14.59 2.17
C CYS A 80 -26.20 15.87 2.53
N THR A 81 -25.97 16.09 3.83
CA THR A 81 -25.19 17.21 4.35
C THR A 81 -23.81 16.75 4.85
N GLU A 82 -22.76 17.40 4.36
CA GLU A 82 -21.38 17.11 4.77
C GLU A 82 -21.18 17.38 6.26
N GLY A 83 -20.48 16.50 6.96
CA GLY A 83 -20.25 16.55 8.40
C GLY A 83 -21.43 16.06 9.26
N TYR A 84 -22.60 15.80 8.66
CA TYR A 84 -23.78 15.29 9.38
C TYR A 84 -24.21 13.92 8.90
N SER A 85 -24.64 13.82 7.63
CA SER A 85 -25.14 12.57 7.05
C SER A 85 -24.14 11.94 6.07
N TRP A 86 -23.05 12.63 5.76
CA TRP A 86 -21.92 12.06 5.04
C TRP A 86 -20.65 12.85 5.34
N GLY A 87 -19.51 12.27 5.02
CA GLY A 87 -18.22 12.95 5.06
C GLY A 87 -17.13 12.04 4.51
N TYR A 88 -15.88 12.46 4.64
CA TYR A 88 -14.75 11.66 4.19
C TYR A 88 -13.55 11.79 5.13
N ASN A 89 -12.70 10.77 5.10
CA ASN A 89 -11.42 10.74 5.79
C ASN A 89 -10.41 9.95 4.93
N ARG A 90 -9.22 9.70 5.49
CA ARG A 90 -8.16 8.91 4.84
C ARG A 90 -8.55 7.46 4.48
N ALA A 91 -9.56 6.91 5.15
CA ALA A 91 -10.06 5.55 4.89
C ALA A 91 -11.16 5.52 3.81
N GLY A 92 -11.79 6.67 3.51
CA GLY A 92 -12.77 6.81 2.44
C GLY A 92 -13.93 7.72 2.77
N VAL A 93 -15.04 7.50 2.07
CA VAL A 93 -16.29 8.26 2.24
C VAL A 93 -17.22 7.47 3.15
N TRP A 94 -17.78 8.14 4.15
CA TRP A 94 -18.82 7.58 4.99
C TRP A 94 -20.15 8.28 4.75
N VAL A 95 -21.23 7.54 4.92
CA VAL A 95 -22.61 8.01 4.84
C VAL A 95 -23.41 7.48 6.02
N ASP A 96 -24.38 8.25 6.48
CA ASP A 96 -25.23 7.94 7.62
C ASP A 96 -26.60 8.62 7.47
N HIS A 97 -27.52 8.39 8.42
CA HIS A 97 -28.83 9.04 8.48
C HIS A 97 -29.69 8.84 7.21
N GLY A 98 -29.42 7.78 6.43
CA GLY A 98 -30.13 7.46 5.20
C GLY A 98 -29.69 8.26 3.98
N CYS A 99 -28.57 9.00 4.06
CA CYS A 99 -27.96 9.61 2.89
C CYS A 99 -27.46 8.54 1.91
N ARG A 100 -27.86 8.68 0.65
CA ARG A 100 -27.46 7.83 -0.47
C ARG A 100 -27.06 8.73 -1.62
N GLY A 101 -25.88 8.52 -2.20
CA GLY A 101 -25.34 9.43 -3.18
C GLY A 101 -24.18 8.86 -3.99
N GLN A 102 -23.94 9.49 -5.14
CA GLN A 102 -22.68 9.35 -5.85
C GLN A 102 -21.73 10.44 -5.38
N PHE A 103 -20.52 10.02 -5.08
CA PHE A 103 -19.42 10.84 -4.63
C PHE A 103 -18.28 10.73 -5.63
N VAL A 104 -17.46 11.77 -5.71
CA VAL A 104 -16.15 11.67 -6.34
C VAL A 104 -15.07 12.01 -5.34
N VAL A 105 -14.02 11.20 -5.35
CA VAL A 105 -12.83 11.34 -4.51
C VAL A 105 -11.68 11.71 -5.40
N GLU A 106 -11.15 12.90 -5.18
CA GLU A 106 -10.02 13.47 -5.91
C GLU A 106 -8.77 13.14 -5.10
N ARG A 107 -8.06 12.08 -5.50
CA ARG A 107 -6.89 11.57 -4.77
C ARG A 107 -5.74 12.56 -4.90
N ARG A 108 -5.08 12.86 -3.79
CA ARG A 108 -3.88 13.71 -3.77
C ARG A 108 -2.88 13.19 -2.76
N TRP A 109 -1.67 12.89 -3.23
CA TRP A 109 -0.54 12.40 -2.44
C TRP A 109 0.48 13.51 -2.23
#